data_AF-A0AA95MTH9-F1
#
_entry.id   AF-A0AA95MTH9-F1
#
_cell.length_a   1.000
_cell.length_b   1.000
_cell.length_c   1.000
_cell.angle_alpha   90.00
_cell.angle_beta   90.00
_cell.angle_gamma   90.00
#
_symmetry.space_group_name_H-M   'P 1'
#
loop_
_entity.id
_entity.type
_entity.pdbx_description
1 polymer ?
#
loop_
_entity_poly.entity_id
_entity_poly.type
_entity_poly.pdbx_seq_one_letter_code
_entity_poly.pdbx_strand_id
1 'polypeptide(L)'
;MSKYRTIEGEVLMMSLQTVHSTNRIVTDKKSCILCSKDFEYAAIVSGAEIEELRSIHDGKVVTDQVVILKKSFANNNKLQIVDVEITVRCPYCQSNNRFTSYLTLGIPLKES
;
A
#
# COMPACT_ATOMS: atom_id res chain seq x y z
N MET A 1 10.21 4.71 52.40
CA MET A 1 8.75 4.45 52.47
C MET A 1 8.29 4.07 51.07
N SER A 2 8.16 2.77 50.80
CA SER A 2 7.58 2.22 49.59
C SER A 2 6.07 2.40 49.60
N LYS A 3 5.48 2.92 48.52
CA LYS A 3 4.11 2.61 48.11
C LYS A 3 3.99 2.73 46.59
N TYR A 4 4.30 1.65 45.87
CA TYR A 4 3.68 1.39 44.58
C TYR A 4 2.34 0.72 44.87
N ARG A 5 1.24 1.35 44.46
CA ARG A 5 -0.09 0.76 44.44
C ARG A 5 -0.48 0.58 42.98
N THR A 6 -0.64 -0.68 42.58
CA THR A 6 -1.39 -1.07 41.40
C THR A 6 -2.87 -1.09 41.77
N ILE A 7 -3.73 -0.50 40.95
CA ILE A 7 -5.15 -0.85 40.85
C ILE A 7 -5.60 -0.67 39.40
N GLU A 8 -6.43 -1.63 38.98
CA GLU A 8 -6.77 -2.01 37.63
C GLU A 8 -7.87 -1.13 37.00
N GLY A 9 -7.97 -1.20 35.67
CA GLY A 9 -9.23 -1.00 34.95
C GLY A 9 -9.50 0.42 34.47
N GLU A 10 -9.33 0.63 33.16
CA GLU A 10 -10.44 0.98 32.27
C GLU A 10 -9.96 0.97 30.82
N VAL A 11 -10.56 0.09 30.03
CA VAL A 11 -10.38 0.00 28.59
C VAL A 11 -11.11 1.20 27.99
N LEU A 12 -10.42 2.31 27.78
CA LEU A 12 -10.91 3.35 26.90
C LEU A 12 -10.39 3.04 25.48
N MET A 13 -11.22 2.34 24.71
CA MET A 13 -11.14 2.33 23.26
C MET A 13 -11.30 3.77 22.76
N MET A 14 -10.18 4.48 22.61
CA MET A 14 -10.08 5.62 21.70
C MET A 14 -9.38 5.13 20.45
N SER A 15 -10.19 4.73 19.49
CA SER A 15 -9.84 4.47 18.11
C SER A 15 -9.28 5.74 17.45
N LEU A 16 -8.02 6.03 17.73
CA LEU A 16 -7.16 6.85 16.88
C LEU A 16 -6.24 5.90 16.10
N GLN A 17 -6.81 5.18 15.14
CA GLN A 17 -6.03 4.70 14.00
C GLN A 17 -5.91 5.85 13.00
N THR A 18 -5.17 6.90 13.38
CA THR A 18 -4.47 7.69 12.37
C THR A 18 -3.35 6.79 11.89
N VAL A 19 -3.67 5.85 10.99
CA VAL A 19 -2.64 5.13 10.24
C VAL A 19 -2.01 6.17 9.34
N HIS A 20 -0.93 6.77 9.81
CA HIS A 20 0.00 7.52 9.00
C HIS A 20 0.77 6.49 8.15
N SER A 21 0.08 5.74 7.29
CA SER A 21 0.73 4.88 6.31
C SER A 21 1.27 5.80 5.21
N THR A 22 2.50 6.28 5.42
CA THR A 22 3.38 6.83 4.38
C THR A 22 3.66 5.86 3.23
N ASN A 23 3.19 4.62 3.35
CA ASN A 23 3.40 3.55 2.39
C ASN A 23 2.30 3.57 1.34
N ARG A 24 2.68 3.94 0.11
CA ARG A 24 1.78 3.95 -1.04
C ARG A 24 1.87 2.60 -1.72
N ILE A 25 0.93 1.72 -1.40
CA ILE A 25 0.89 0.36 -1.93
C ILE A 25 -0.35 0.19 -2.79
N VAL A 26 -0.19 -0.40 -3.97
CA VAL A 26 -1.29 -0.81 -4.83
C VAL A 26 -1.42 -2.32 -4.76
N THR A 27 -2.58 -2.82 -4.36
CA THR A 27 -2.88 -4.26 -4.34
C THR A 27 -4.06 -4.57 -5.23
N ASP A 28 -3.95 -5.62 -6.03
CA ASP A 28 -5.05 -6.11 -6.88
C ASP A 28 -4.79 -7.57 -7.28
N LYS A 29 -5.75 -8.19 -7.96
CA LYS A 29 -5.67 -9.52 -8.56
C LYS A 29 -5.53 -9.41 -10.08
N LYS A 30 -4.64 -10.20 -10.68
CA LYS A 30 -4.46 -10.26 -12.15
C LYS A 30 -4.30 -11.68 -12.63
N SER A 31 -4.73 -11.92 -13.86
CA SER A 31 -4.47 -13.16 -14.59
C SER A 31 -3.18 -13.02 -15.39
N CYS A 32 -2.30 -14.02 -15.30
CA CYS A 32 -1.08 -14.04 -16.10
C CYS A 32 -1.41 -14.22 -17.58
N ILE A 33 -0.89 -13.33 -18.44
CA ILE A 33 -1.17 -13.42 -19.89
C ILE A 33 -0.60 -14.68 -20.55
N LEU A 34 0.43 -15.30 -19.96
CA LEU A 34 1.08 -16.48 -20.54
C LEU A 34 0.50 -17.81 -20.05
N CYS A 35 0.24 -17.95 -18.75
CA CYS A 35 -0.22 -19.22 -18.17
C CYS A 35 -1.69 -19.19 -17.71
N SER A 36 -2.37 -18.05 -17.87
CA SER A 36 -3.77 -17.82 -17.51
C SER A 36 -4.12 -18.07 -16.04
N LYS A 37 -3.12 -18.26 -15.18
CA LYS A 37 -3.33 -18.41 -13.74
C LYS A 37 -3.45 -17.04 -13.08
N ASP A 38 -4.40 -16.94 -12.18
CA ASP A 38 -4.61 -15.76 -11.35
C ASP A 38 -3.60 -15.68 -10.22
N PHE A 39 -3.11 -14.48 -9.94
CA PHE A 39 -2.28 -14.18 -8.78
C PHE A 39 -2.64 -12.82 -8.18
N GLU A 40 -2.44 -12.68 -6.87
CA GLU A 40 -2.54 -11.41 -6.18
C GLU A 40 -1.18 -10.75 -6.05
N TYR A 41 -1.14 -9.42 -6.08
CA TYR A 41 0.10 -8.68 -5.94
C TYR A 41 -0.03 -7.50 -4.97
N ALA A 42 1.13 -7.04 -4.50
CA ALA A 42 1.31 -5.79 -3.77
C ALA A 42 2.47 -5.02 -4.40
N ALA A 43 2.18 -3.84 -4.95
CA ALA A 43 3.14 -2.99 -5.66
C ALA A 43 3.46 -1.76 -4.81
N ILE A 44 4.75 -1.53 -4.57
CA ILE A 44 5.25 -0.45 -3.72
C ILE A 44 5.52 0.76 -4.60
N VAL A 45 4.75 1.83 -4.40
CA VAL A 45 4.91 3.09 -5.14
C VAL A 45 5.87 4.03 -4.41
N SER A 46 5.84 4.05 -3.08
CA SER A 46 6.81 4.79 -2.25
C SER A 46 6.75 4.40 -0.77
N GLY A 47 7.88 4.58 -0.07
CA GLY A 47 7.93 4.70 1.39
C GLY A 47 8.16 3.42 2.18
N ALA A 48 8.09 2.24 1.56
CA ALA A 48 8.24 0.98 2.26
C ALA A 48 9.46 0.19 1.79
N GLU A 49 10.20 -0.41 2.72
CA GLU A 49 11.18 -1.44 2.40
C GLU A 49 10.45 -2.74 2.02
N ILE A 50 10.92 -3.38 0.94
CA ILE A 50 10.32 -4.61 0.39
C ILE A 50 10.24 -5.73 1.44
N GLU A 51 11.25 -5.81 2.31
CA GLU A 51 11.42 -6.90 3.27
C GLU A 51 10.34 -6.87 4.35
N GLU A 52 10.01 -5.68 4.86
CA GLU A 52 8.91 -5.50 5.81
C GLU A 52 7.56 -5.85 5.17
N LEU A 53 7.34 -5.43 3.92
CA LEU A 53 6.07 -5.69 3.24
C LEU A 53 5.83 -7.14 2.84
N ARG A 54 6.89 -7.91 2.59
CA ARG A 54 6.76 -9.36 2.37
C ARG A 54 6.18 -10.08 3.58
N SER A 55 6.46 -9.61 4.79
CA SER A 55 5.91 -10.20 6.02
C SER A 55 4.44 -9.84 6.25
N ILE A 56 3.99 -8.70 5.75
CA ILE A 56 2.61 -8.18 5.95
C ILE A 56 1.67 -8.67 4.83
N HIS A 57 2.19 -8.91 3.63
CA HIS A 57 1.44 -9.34 2.46
C HIS A 57 1.68 -10.82 2.13
N ASP A 58 1.53 -11.68 3.14
CA ASP A 58 1.68 -13.12 2.96
C ASP A 58 0.74 -13.65 1.86
N GLY A 59 1.24 -14.55 1.02
CA GLY A 59 0.55 -15.09 -0.14
C GLY A 59 0.46 -14.18 -1.38
N LYS A 60 0.89 -12.90 -1.31
CA LYS A 60 0.91 -11.99 -2.47
C LYS A 60 2.30 -11.88 -3.08
N VAL A 61 2.36 -11.63 -4.38
CA VAL A 61 3.61 -11.27 -5.04
C VAL A 61 3.92 -9.80 -4.77
N VAL A 62 5.01 -9.54 -4.06
CA VAL A 62 5.48 -8.17 -3.78
C VAL A 62 6.41 -7.68 -4.89
N THR A 63 6.18 -6.47 -5.40
CA THR A 63 7.03 -5.81 -6.39
C THR A 63 7.27 -4.35 -6.03
N ASP A 64 8.46 -3.84 -6.33
CA ASP A 64 8.83 -2.43 -6.35
C ASP A 64 9.03 -1.90 -7.77
N GLN A 65 8.83 -2.75 -8.79
CA GLN A 65 8.95 -2.38 -10.19
C GLN A 65 7.72 -1.58 -10.63
N VAL A 66 7.69 -0.32 -10.23
CA VAL A 66 6.61 0.63 -10.49
C VAL A 66 7.17 1.86 -11.19
N VAL A 67 6.53 2.27 -12.29
CA VAL A 67 6.83 3.50 -13.03
C VAL A 67 5.66 4.47 -12.87
N ILE A 68 5.93 5.70 -12.44
CA ILE A 68 4.92 6.76 -12.41
C ILE A 68 4.72 7.29 -13.83
N LEU A 69 3.52 7.13 -14.37
CA LEU A 69 3.17 7.60 -15.71
C LEU A 69 2.69 9.05 -15.70
N LYS A 70 1.78 9.37 -14.78
CA LYS A 70 1.12 10.67 -14.74
C LYS A 70 0.72 11.02 -13.32
N LYS A 71 0.74 12.32 -13.01
CA LYS A 71 0.15 12.89 -11.80
C LYS A 71 -0.89 13.90 -12.22
N SER A 72 -2.09 13.80 -11.66
CA SER A 72 -3.17 14.75 -11.87
C SER A 72 -3.79 15.17 -10.54
N PHE A 73 -4.48 16.29 -10.54
CA PHE A 73 -5.11 16.85 -9.36
C PHE A 73 -6.60 17.04 -9.61
N ALA A 74 -7.42 16.72 -8.61
CA ALA A 74 -8.87 16.86 -8.63
C ALA A 74 -9.35 17.53 -7.33
N ASN A 75 -10.61 17.93 -7.30
CA ASN A 75 -11.27 18.56 -6.14
C ASN A 75 -10.49 19.77 -5.60
N ASN A 76 -10.21 20.76 -6.45
CA ASN A 76 -9.47 21.98 -6.07
C ASN A 76 -8.10 21.68 -5.44
N ASN A 77 -7.32 20.78 -6.05
CA ASN A 77 -6.01 20.34 -5.57
C ASN A 77 -6.02 19.68 -4.19
N LYS A 78 -7.18 19.18 -3.72
CA LYS A 78 -7.25 18.38 -2.48
C LYS A 78 -7.01 16.89 -2.72
N LEU A 79 -7.13 16.45 -3.96
CA LEU A 79 -6.95 15.06 -4.38
C LEU A 79 -5.85 14.98 -5.42
N GLN A 80 -4.83 14.15 -5.18
CA GLN A 80 -3.83 13.81 -6.18
C GLN A 80 -4.09 12.39 -6.68
N ILE A 81 -4.18 12.21 -8.00
CA ILE A 81 -4.30 10.91 -8.65
C ILE A 81 -2.97 10.63 -9.35
N VAL A 82 -2.39 9.48 -9.10
CA VAL A 82 -1.13 9.04 -9.71
C VAL A 82 -1.41 7.80 -10.54
N ASP A 83 -1.24 7.92 -11.85
CA ASP A 83 -1.27 6.79 -12.76
C ASP A 83 0.10 6.11 -12.73
N VAL A 84 0.10 4.80 -12.55
CA VAL A 84 1.30 3.98 -12.43
C VAL A 84 1.25 2.81 -13.39
N GLU A 85 2.42 2.37 -13.79
CA GLU A 85 2.62 1.12 -14.48
C GLU A 85 3.39 0.17 -13.57
N ILE A 86 2.91 -1.06 -13.46
CA ILE A 86 3.38 -2.03 -12.49
C ILE A 86 3.86 -3.26 -13.26
N THR A 87 5.06 -3.74 -12.93
CA THR A 87 5.58 -5.01 -13.42
C THR A 87 5.62 -6.04 -12.28
N VAL A 88 4.92 -7.16 -12.45
CA VAL A 88 4.88 -8.26 -11.48
C VAL A 88 5.33 -9.55 -12.16
N ARG A 89 6.24 -10.28 -11.51
CA ARG A 89 6.65 -11.62 -11.96
C ARG A 89 5.62 -12.66 -11.52
N CYS A 90 5.04 -13.39 -12.47
CA CYS A 90 4.06 -14.44 -12.19
C CYS A 90 4.69 -15.55 -11.33
N PRO A 91 4.06 -15.96 -10.21
CA PRO A 91 4.66 -16.98 -9.34
C PRO A 91 4.61 -18.38 -9.96
N TYR A 92 3.74 -18.62 -10.95
CA TYR A 92 3.53 -19.94 -11.54
C TYR A 92 4.41 -20.24 -12.76
N CYS A 93 4.62 -19.25 -13.63
CA CYS A 93 5.40 -19.42 -14.87
C CYS A 93 6.58 -18.46 -14.99
N GLN A 94 6.82 -17.63 -13.97
CA GLN A 94 7.96 -16.73 -13.86
C GLN A 94 8.04 -15.63 -14.94
N SER A 95 6.98 -15.44 -15.73
CA SER A 95 6.91 -14.37 -16.72
C SER A 95 6.59 -13.01 -16.11
N ASN A 96 7.08 -11.95 -16.73
CA ASN A 96 6.76 -10.58 -16.31
C ASN A 96 5.40 -10.16 -16.88
N ASN A 97 4.52 -9.67 -16.01
CA ASN A 97 3.22 -9.11 -16.36
C ASN A 97 3.26 -7.62 -16.09
N ARG A 98 2.95 -6.82 -17.10
CA ARG A 98 2.99 -5.35 -17.06
C ARG A 98 1.59 -4.80 -17.30
N PHE A 99 1.12 -3.94 -16.41
CA PHE A 99 -0.21 -3.35 -16.50
C PHE A 99 -0.26 -1.99 -15.80
N THR A 100 -1.27 -1.19 -16.14
CA THR A 100 -1.48 0.13 -15.55
C THR A 100 -2.47 0.07 -14.39
N SER A 101 -2.27 0.93 -13.39
CA SER A 101 -3.18 1.14 -12.28
C SER A 101 -3.12 2.63 -11.86
N TYR A 102 -3.95 3.03 -10.92
CA TYR A 102 -3.89 4.38 -10.35
C TYR A 102 -4.08 4.34 -8.84
N LEU A 103 -3.52 5.34 -8.17
CA LEU A 103 -3.71 5.56 -6.74
C LEU A 103 -4.17 6.99 -6.48
N THR A 104 -5.02 7.12 -5.47
CA THR A 104 -5.58 8.40 -5.05
C THR A 104 -4.98 8.77 -3.70
N LEU A 105 -4.43 9.98 -3.61
CA LEU A 105 -3.73 10.52 -2.45
C LEU A 105 -4.47 11.77 -1.98
N GLY A 106 -4.98 11.74 -0.75
CA GLY A 106 -5.49 12.95 -0.09
C GLY A 106 -4.33 13.88 0.24
N ILE A 107 -4.47 15.16 -0.10
CA ILE A 107 -3.52 16.19 0.33
C ILE A 107 -4.04 16.75 1.65
N PRO A 108 -3.34 16.57 2.77
CA PRO A 108 -3.76 17.15 4.04
C PRO A 108 -3.77 18.68 3.90
N LEU A 109 -4.90 19.30 4.22
CA LEU A 109 -4.99 20.76 4.32
C LEU A 109 -4.10 21.18 5.49
N LYS A 110 -3.07 21.98 5.22
CA LYS A 110 -2.43 22.76 6.29
C LYS A 110 -3.48 23.77 6.76
N GLU A 111 -4.08 23.53 7.91
CA GLU A 111 -4.83 24.57 8.61
C GLU A 111 -3.85 25.74 8.85
N SER A 112 -4.25 26.92 8.38
CA SER A 112 -3.48 28.16 8.42
C SER A 112 -3.78 28.91 9.71
#